data_AF-A0A4Q2X9E8-F1
#
_entry.id   AF-A0A4Q2X9E8-F1
#
_cell.length_a   1.000
_cell.length_b   1.000
_cell.length_c   1.000
_cell.angle_alpha   90.00
_cell.angle_beta   90.00
_cell.angle_gamma   90.00
#
_symmetry.space_group_name_H-M   'P 1'
#
loop_
_entity.id
_entity.type
_entity.pdbx_description
1 polymer ?
#
loop_
_entity_poly.entity_id
_entity_poly.type
_entity_poly.pdbx_seq_one_letter_code
_entity_poly.pdbx_strand_id
1 'polypeptide(L)'
;MRQFHAESSRRIAVVQSSVNVRRLVPGLAPFAGMGYDFWVIDLYRQRDLLLASLREWKPSAIVTEWHPGLTEMLVDLGCPVVIVPSDQPISGVYHVDVDDVAIGRLAAEHLVARGYRNFAFVGRGDAHYAKQRLAGFTSVVGEVPVYWEEFRDWRQYDEYWRDPDEDMVGWLSQQATPLGIFTAHDPTGRHVLEAAAQAGLEVPFAIGVISANDDETVCEMARPALSSIRLPWRRLAAEVVQLIEAIWAGENPSSPVLVQPLEIVARGSSSYEAVSDPVVRQAMQLLVAHVSTILSVEEWASKIGVSRRVLERRFQTALGRSPLAMIQHERIERAKNLLTTTDLSVAMIAERCGFQSNERLTVNFRESVGVPPAAYRRDSRLKST
;
A
#
# COMPACT_ATOMS: atom_id res chain seq x y z
N MET A 1 5.38 47.24 -18.21
CA MET A 1 4.51 46.22 -18.82
C MET A 1 5.36 45.28 -19.65
N ARG A 2 5.73 44.11 -19.11
CA ARG A 2 6.34 43.06 -19.93
C ARG A 2 5.23 42.43 -20.77
N GLN A 3 5.40 42.41 -22.09
CA GLN A 3 4.52 41.71 -23.01
C GLN A 3 4.53 40.22 -22.65
N PHE A 4 3.42 39.70 -22.12
CA PHE A 4 3.13 38.28 -22.15
C PHE A 4 2.84 37.93 -23.60
N HIS A 5 3.86 37.47 -24.35
CA HIS A 5 3.57 36.60 -25.48
C HIS A 5 2.99 35.32 -24.88
N ALA A 6 1.69 35.11 -25.09
CA ALA A 6 1.06 33.83 -24.80
C ALA A 6 1.64 32.82 -25.79
N GLU A 7 2.75 32.17 -25.41
CA GLU A 7 3.11 30.89 -26.02
C GLU A 7 1.90 29.99 -25.87
N SER A 8 1.39 29.47 -26.99
CA SER A 8 0.26 28.55 -26.98
C SER A 8 0.59 27.37 -26.07
N SER A 9 -0.25 27.14 -25.06
CA SER A 9 -0.08 26.01 -24.13
C SER A 9 0.15 24.72 -24.91
N ARG A 10 1.18 23.95 -24.54
CA ARG A 10 1.50 22.68 -25.19
C ARG A 10 0.54 21.62 -24.67
N ARG A 11 -0.21 21.03 -25.59
CA ARG A 11 -1.21 20.00 -25.28
C ARG A 11 -0.53 18.67 -25.01
N ILE A 12 -0.79 18.07 -23.85
CA ILE A 12 -0.30 16.74 -23.49
C ILE A 12 -1.51 15.82 -23.34
N ALA A 13 -1.55 14.73 -24.08
CA ALA A 13 -2.60 13.72 -23.92
C ALA A 13 -2.22 12.76 -22.80
N VAL A 14 -3.13 12.53 -21.85
CA VAL A 14 -2.98 11.54 -20.77
C VAL A 14 -3.92 10.37 -21.08
N VAL A 15 -3.36 9.29 -21.59
CA VAL A 15 -4.07 8.09 -22.08
C VAL A 15 -3.86 6.95 -21.08
N GLN A 16 -4.68 6.88 -20.03
CA GLN A 16 -4.48 5.94 -18.92
C GLN A 16 -5.79 5.27 -18.49
N SER A 17 -5.67 4.14 -17.78
CA SER A 17 -6.81 3.53 -17.09
C SER A 17 -7.36 4.48 -16.02
N SER A 18 -8.64 4.32 -15.69
CA SER A 18 -9.30 5.10 -14.62
C SER A 18 -8.54 5.07 -13.30
N VAL A 19 -7.95 3.94 -12.94
CA VAL A 19 -7.13 3.77 -11.73
C VAL A 19 -5.89 4.65 -11.77
N ASN A 20 -5.11 4.60 -12.86
CA ASN A 20 -3.90 5.40 -12.98
C ASN A 20 -4.19 6.89 -13.15
N VAL A 21 -5.30 7.25 -13.80
CA VAL A 21 -5.77 8.65 -13.85
C VAL A 21 -5.94 9.23 -12.44
N ARG A 22 -6.61 8.50 -11.52
CA ARG A 22 -6.79 8.96 -10.13
C ARG A 22 -5.49 9.12 -9.36
N ARG A 23 -4.44 8.39 -9.76
CA ARG A 23 -3.13 8.38 -9.09
C ARG A 23 -2.17 9.42 -9.65
N LEU A 24 -2.02 9.48 -10.98
CA LEU A 24 -1.05 10.33 -11.67
C LEU A 24 -1.55 11.78 -11.84
N VAL A 25 -2.82 11.99 -12.23
CA VAL A 25 -3.33 13.33 -12.56
C VAL A 25 -3.24 14.33 -11.40
N PRO A 26 -3.48 13.97 -10.13
CA PRO A 26 -3.23 14.89 -9.01
C PRO A 26 -1.78 15.37 -8.91
N GLY A 27 -0.82 14.58 -9.42
CA GLY A 27 0.59 14.96 -9.53
C GLY A 27 0.88 15.87 -10.73
N LEU A 28 0.12 15.74 -11.83
CA LEU A 28 0.24 16.60 -13.02
C LEU A 28 -0.49 17.95 -12.84
N ALA A 29 -1.56 17.98 -12.05
CA ALA A 29 -2.41 19.16 -11.86
C ALA A 29 -1.67 20.46 -11.47
N PRO A 30 -0.62 20.44 -10.60
CA PRO A 30 0.15 21.65 -10.28
C PRO A 30 0.86 22.28 -11.49
N PHE A 31 1.13 21.50 -12.55
CA PHE A 31 1.76 21.99 -13.77
C PHE A 31 0.72 22.55 -14.77
N ALA A 32 -0.57 22.26 -14.58
CA ALA A 32 -1.61 22.74 -15.47
C ALA A 32 -1.64 24.29 -15.48
N GLY A 33 -1.65 24.88 -16.68
CA GLY A 33 -1.62 26.34 -16.84
C GLY A 33 -0.22 26.97 -16.74
N MET A 34 0.85 26.19 -16.45
CA MET A 34 2.24 26.64 -16.54
C MET A 34 2.82 26.49 -17.97
N GLY A 35 1.98 26.69 -19.00
CA GLY A 35 2.32 26.38 -20.40
C GLY A 35 1.97 24.94 -20.83
N TYR A 36 1.35 24.16 -19.94
CA TYR A 36 0.86 22.81 -20.19
C TYR A 36 -0.67 22.74 -20.14
N ASP A 37 -1.25 22.01 -21.09
CA ASP A 37 -2.68 21.72 -21.15
C ASP A 37 -2.88 20.20 -21.24
N PHE A 38 -3.30 19.58 -20.13
CA PHE A 38 -3.44 18.13 -20.00
C PHE A 38 -4.84 17.65 -20.39
N TRP A 39 -4.92 16.78 -21.40
CA TRP A 39 -6.18 16.25 -21.93
C TRP A 39 -6.27 14.76 -21.63
N VAL A 40 -7.16 14.39 -20.70
CA VAL A 40 -7.31 13.01 -20.24
C VAL A 40 -8.26 12.23 -21.14
N ILE A 41 -7.87 11.02 -21.51
CA ILE A 41 -8.70 10.06 -22.24
C ILE A 41 -8.53 8.67 -21.61
N ASP A 42 -9.65 7.98 -21.41
CA ASP A 42 -9.63 6.61 -20.89
C ASP A 42 -8.97 5.68 -21.91
N LEU A 43 -7.95 4.95 -21.46
CA LEU A 43 -7.24 3.95 -22.24
C LEU A 43 -8.16 2.86 -22.80
N TYR A 44 -9.21 2.50 -22.06
CA TYR A 44 -10.15 1.45 -22.46
C TYR A 44 -11.28 1.94 -23.36
N ARG A 45 -11.25 3.22 -23.77
CA ARG A 45 -12.14 3.72 -24.82
C ARG A 45 -11.93 2.91 -26.11
N GLN A 46 -12.99 2.77 -26.91
CA GLN A 46 -12.90 2.10 -28.21
C GLN A 46 -11.72 2.67 -29.01
N ARG A 47 -10.79 1.77 -29.39
CA ARG A 47 -9.48 2.10 -29.96
C ARG A 47 -9.54 3.11 -31.10
N ASP A 48 -10.45 2.92 -32.05
CA ASP A 48 -10.57 3.80 -33.21
C ASP A 48 -11.02 5.22 -32.82
N LEU A 49 -11.91 5.34 -31.83
CA LEU A 49 -12.37 6.64 -31.32
C LEU A 49 -11.27 7.35 -30.54
N LEU A 50 -10.51 6.60 -29.73
CA LEU A 50 -9.36 7.12 -29.01
C LEU A 50 -8.32 7.70 -29.98
N LEU A 51 -7.91 6.93 -30.98
CA LEU A 51 -6.93 7.36 -31.98
C LEU A 51 -7.45 8.50 -32.85
N ALA A 52 -8.74 8.50 -33.20
CA ALA A 52 -9.36 9.62 -33.92
C ALA A 52 -9.27 10.92 -33.11
N SER A 53 -9.58 10.89 -31.81
CA SER A 53 -9.42 12.03 -30.91
C SER A 53 -7.97 12.51 -30.87
N LEU A 54 -6.99 11.61 -30.72
CA LEU A 54 -5.57 12.02 -30.66
C LEU A 54 -5.08 12.64 -31.97
N ARG A 55 -5.49 12.13 -33.13
CA ARG A 55 -5.15 12.70 -34.45
C ARG A 55 -5.74 14.09 -34.64
N GLU A 56 -6.96 14.31 -34.14
CA GLU A 56 -7.61 15.62 -34.14
C GLU A 56 -6.89 16.59 -33.20
N TRP A 57 -6.56 16.13 -31.98
CA TRP A 57 -5.95 16.96 -30.95
C TRP A 57 -4.51 17.33 -31.23
N LYS A 58 -3.76 16.51 -31.99
CA LYS A 58 -2.33 16.70 -32.30
C LYS A 58 -1.52 17.03 -31.04
N PRO A 59 -1.51 16.15 -30.03
CA PRO A 59 -0.79 16.41 -28.80
C PRO A 59 0.71 16.58 -29.06
N SER A 60 1.35 17.44 -28.27
CA SER A 60 2.80 17.65 -28.28
C SER A 60 3.56 16.53 -27.57
N ALA A 61 2.87 15.76 -26.70
CA ALA A 61 3.35 14.52 -26.09
C ALA A 61 2.17 13.67 -25.61
N ILE A 62 2.39 12.37 -25.44
CA ILE A 62 1.42 11.41 -24.90
C ILE A 62 2.02 10.79 -23.64
N VAL A 63 1.27 10.81 -22.54
CA VAL A 63 1.56 10.10 -21.30
C VAL A 63 0.60 8.92 -21.21
N THR A 64 1.09 7.71 -21.11
CA THR A 64 0.26 6.50 -21.17
C THR A 64 0.75 5.39 -20.26
N GLU A 65 0.00 4.32 -20.14
CA GLU A 65 0.46 3.03 -19.59
C GLU A 65 0.69 2.05 -20.75
N TRP A 66 1.45 0.98 -20.53
CA TRP A 66 1.63 -0.02 -21.58
C TRP A 66 0.31 -0.75 -21.87
N HIS A 67 -0.07 -0.81 -23.15
CA HIS A 67 -1.23 -1.57 -23.60
C HIS A 67 -0.91 -2.30 -24.91
N PRO A 68 -1.02 -3.65 -24.95
CA PRO A 68 -0.77 -4.44 -26.14
C PRO A 68 -1.53 -3.92 -27.37
N GLY A 69 -0.81 -3.62 -28.45
CA GLY A 69 -1.37 -3.21 -29.74
C GLY A 69 -1.98 -1.81 -29.77
N LEU A 70 -1.94 -1.04 -28.67
CA LEU A 70 -2.29 0.38 -28.66
C LEU A 70 -1.03 1.23 -28.54
N THR A 71 -0.07 0.85 -27.69
CA THR A 71 1.17 1.63 -27.47
C THR A 71 1.92 1.89 -28.78
N GLU A 72 2.05 0.90 -29.65
CA GLU A 72 2.71 1.05 -30.97
C GLU A 72 1.98 2.07 -31.84
N MET A 73 0.64 2.04 -31.83
CA MET A 73 -0.18 2.99 -32.59
C MET A 73 -0.11 4.41 -32.03
N LEU A 74 0.17 4.57 -30.73
CA LEU A 74 0.41 5.88 -30.11
C LEU A 74 1.77 6.45 -30.56
N VAL A 75 2.79 5.59 -30.68
CA VAL A 75 4.12 5.97 -31.20
C VAL A 75 4.01 6.45 -32.65
N ASP A 76 3.20 5.78 -33.48
CA ASP A 76 2.97 6.14 -34.89
C ASP A 76 2.34 7.55 -35.08
N LEU A 77 1.82 8.17 -34.02
CA LEU A 77 1.33 9.56 -34.06
C LEU A 77 2.46 10.60 -34.16
N GLY A 78 3.72 10.19 -33.96
CA GLY A 78 4.90 11.00 -34.25
C GLY A 78 5.23 12.07 -33.20
N CYS A 79 4.62 12.01 -32.02
CA CYS A 79 5.00 12.83 -30.86
C CYS A 79 5.64 11.94 -29.77
N PRO A 80 6.40 12.52 -28.83
CA PRO A 80 6.97 11.77 -27.72
C PRO A 80 5.90 11.02 -26.92
N VAL A 81 6.16 9.75 -26.65
CA VAL A 81 5.31 8.89 -25.81
C VAL A 81 6.07 8.52 -24.55
N VAL A 82 5.49 8.80 -23.39
CA VAL A 82 6.03 8.45 -22.07
C VAL A 82 5.12 7.41 -21.42
N ILE A 83 5.67 6.25 -21.10
CA ILE A 83 4.98 5.22 -20.33
C ILE A 83 5.22 5.44 -18.84
N VAL A 84 4.13 5.46 -18.07
CA VAL A 84 4.12 5.59 -16.61
C VAL A 84 2.88 4.91 -16.00
N PRO A 85 3.03 4.06 -14.98
CA PRO A 85 4.28 3.39 -14.59
C PRO A 85 4.64 2.27 -15.59
N SER A 86 5.93 2.08 -15.85
CA SER A 86 6.57 0.82 -16.34
C SER A 86 7.96 1.14 -16.86
N ASP A 87 8.97 0.36 -16.47
CA ASP A 87 10.32 0.35 -17.06
C ASP A 87 10.54 -0.79 -18.07
N GLN A 88 9.47 -1.52 -18.44
CA GLN A 88 9.54 -2.59 -19.43
C GLN A 88 10.04 -2.04 -20.78
N PRO A 89 11.14 -2.57 -21.35
CA PRO A 89 11.78 -1.98 -22.51
C PRO A 89 10.88 -2.08 -23.76
N ILE A 90 10.38 -0.94 -24.22
CA ILE A 90 9.55 -0.81 -25.42
C ILE A 90 10.22 0.18 -26.37
N SER A 91 10.27 -0.16 -27.66
CA SER A 91 10.90 0.69 -28.66
C SER A 91 10.06 1.95 -28.94
N GLY A 92 10.71 3.10 -29.08
CA GLY A 92 10.07 4.35 -29.50
C GLY A 92 9.31 5.10 -28.39
N VAL A 93 9.47 4.69 -27.13
CA VAL A 93 8.87 5.34 -25.97
C VAL A 93 9.93 5.68 -24.91
N TYR A 94 9.57 6.56 -24.00
CA TYR A 94 10.33 6.85 -22.79
C TYR A 94 9.61 6.27 -21.57
N HIS A 95 10.35 5.99 -20.50
CA HIS A 95 9.85 5.28 -19.33
C HIS A 95 10.08 6.08 -18.05
N VAL A 96 9.03 6.21 -17.25
CA VAL A 96 9.10 6.68 -15.87
C VAL A 96 8.42 5.65 -15.00
N ASP A 97 9.14 5.14 -14.00
CA ASP A 97 8.61 4.14 -13.09
C ASP A 97 9.14 4.30 -11.67
N VAL A 98 8.54 3.55 -10.75
CA VAL A 98 9.09 3.31 -9.43
C VAL A 98 10.13 2.19 -9.49
N ASP A 99 11.13 2.25 -8.62
CA ASP A 99 12.09 1.15 -8.43
C ASP A 99 11.40 -0.05 -7.76
N ASP A 100 10.86 -0.96 -8.55
CA ASP A 100 10.16 -2.16 -8.08
C ASP A 100 11.06 -3.14 -7.31
N VAL A 101 12.37 -3.14 -7.59
CA VAL A 101 13.34 -3.92 -6.81
C VAL A 101 13.47 -3.32 -5.40
N ALA A 102 13.50 -2.00 -5.28
CA ALA A 102 13.49 -1.32 -3.98
C ALA A 102 12.19 -1.58 -3.20
N ILE A 103 11.04 -1.63 -3.88
CA ILE A 103 9.76 -2.01 -3.25
C ILE A 103 9.86 -3.42 -2.65
N GLY A 104 10.35 -4.38 -3.44
CA GLY A 104 10.52 -5.75 -2.97
C GLY A 104 11.43 -5.85 -1.75
N ARG A 105 12.56 -5.15 -1.78
CA ARG A 105 13.51 -5.09 -0.65
C ARG A 105 12.83 -4.53 0.61
N LEU A 106 12.12 -3.41 0.47
CA LEU A 106 11.44 -2.74 1.58
C LEU A 106 10.37 -3.64 2.22
N ALA A 107 9.61 -4.39 1.42
CA ALA A 107 8.62 -5.35 1.92
C ALA A 107 9.28 -6.48 2.73
N ALA A 108 10.40 -7.01 2.25
CA ALA A 108 11.15 -8.06 2.94
C ALA A 108 11.73 -7.58 4.26
N GLU A 109 12.40 -6.42 4.26
CA GLU A 109 12.98 -5.81 5.46
C GLU A 109 11.91 -5.57 6.54
N HIS A 110 10.73 -5.11 6.15
CA HIS A 110 9.61 -4.95 7.08
C HIS A 110 9.15 -6.26 7.69
N LEU A 111 8.91 -7.29 6.88
CA LEU A 111 8.46 -8.59 7.41
C LEU A 111 9.53 -9.24 8.30
N VAL A 112 10.81 -9.13 7.95
CA VAL A 112 11.93 -9.58 8.80
C VAL A 112 11.95 -8.81 10.12
N ALA A 113 11.80 -7.48 10.08
CA ALA A 113 11.76 -6.64 11.28
C ALA A 113 10.56 -6.94 12.20
N ARG A 114 9.47 -7.49 11.66
CA ARG A 114 8.32 -7.99 12.44
C ARG A 114 8.50 -9.40 12.97
N GLY A 115 9.61 -10.08 12.68
CA GLY A 115 9.93 -11.40 13.25
C GLY A 115 9.31 -12.59 12.51
N TYR A 116 8.77 -12.39 11.30
CA TYR A 116 8.41 -13.51 10.43
C TYR A 116 9.69 -14.29 10.05
N ARG A 117 9.55 -15.62 9.90
CA ARG A 117 10.69 -16.52 9.67
C ARG A 117 10.58 -17.32 8.38
N ASN A 118 9.36 -17.52 7.92
CA ASN A 118 9.07 -18.08 6.61
C ASN A 118 8.52 -16.94 5.75
N PHE A 119 8.76 -17.00 4.44
CA PHE A 119 8.36 -15.95 3.53
C PHE A 119 7.73 -16.54 2.28
N ALA A 120 6.77 -15.83 1.69
CA ALA A 120 6.17 -16.20 0.43
C ALA A 120 5.83 -14.96 -0.40
N PHE A 121 5.71 -15.13 -1.71
CA PHE A 121 5.33 -14.08 -2.64
C PHE A 121 4.08 -14.47 -3.41
N VAL A 122 3.17 -13.51 -3.61
CA VAL A 122 1.97 -13.70 -4.42
C VAL A 122 1.88 -12.59 -5.45
N GLY A 123 1.75 -12.93 -6.72
CA GLY A 123 1.66 -11.92 -7.78
C GLY A 123 1.26 -12.51 -9.11
N ARG A 124 1.53 -11.79 -10.19
CA ARG A 124 1.21 -12.21 -11.55
C ARG A 124 2.45 -12.58 -12.34
N GLY A 125 2.44 -13.75 -12.97
CA GLY A 125 3.61 -14.29 -13.69
C GLY A 125 3.90 -13.57 -15.02
N ASP A 126 2.92 -12.86 -15.58
CA ASP A 126 3.05 -12.09 -16.82
C ASP A 126 3.46 -10.63 -16.58
N ALA A 127 3.28 -10.10 -15.36
CA ALA A 127 3.58 -8.71 -15.03
C ALA A 127 5.08 -8.46 -14.81
N HIS A 128 5.63 -7.44 -15.51
CA HIS A 128 7.04 -7.05 -15.39
C HIS A 128 7.41 -6.61 -13.96
N TYR A 129 6.67 -5.65 -13.42
CA TYR A 129 6.85 -5.12 -12.06
C TYR A 129 6.82 -6.22 -10.98
N ALA A 130 5.98 -7.26 -11.15
CA ALA A 130 5.86 -8.34 -10.18
C ALA A 130 7.14 -9.17 -10.08
N LYS A 131 7.85 -9.36 -11.20
CA LYS A 131 9.14 -10.07 -11.23
C LYS A 131 10.25 -9.26 -10.57
N GLN A 132 10.27 -7.94 -10.78
CA GLN A 132 11.22 -7.03 -10.13
C GLN A 132 10.96 -6.95 -8.61
N ARG A 133 9.69 -6.82 -8.20
CA ARG A 133 9.27 -6.91 -6.79
C ARG A 133 9.69 -8.23 -6.15
N LEU A 134 9.50 -9.36 -6.83
CA LEU A 134 9.98 -10.66 -6.35
C LEU A 134 11.52 -10.68 -6.22
N ALA A 135 12.26 -10.18 -7.21
CA ALA A 135 13.72 -10.14 -7.15
C ALA A 135 14.24 -9.27 -6.00
N GLY A 136 13.62 -8.11 -5.76
CA GLY A 136 13.91 -7.27 -4.60
C GLY A 136 13.64 -7.97 -3.28
N PHE A 137 12.50 -8.66 -3.19
CA PHE A 137 12.10 -9.42 -2.01
C PHE A 137 13.08 -10.55 -1.70
N THR A 138 13.38 -11.41 -2.69
CA THR A 138 14.28 -12.56 -2.51
C THR A 138 15.74 -12.15 -2.30
N SER A 139 16.13 -10.94 -2.69
CA SER A 139 17.47 -10.40 -2.36
C SER A 139 17.72 -10.25 -0.85
N VAL A 140 16.67 -10.21 -0.04
CA VAL A 140 16.75 -10.08 1.43
C VAL A 140 16.46 -11.41 2.13
N VAL A 141 15.40 -12.12 1.72
CA VAL A 141 14.90 -13.31 2.44
C VAL A 141 15.31 -14.65 1.82
N GLY A 142 16.01 -14.64 0.68
CA GLY A 142 16.34 -15.83 -0.09
C GLY A 142 15.19 -16.31 -0.97
N GLU A 143 15.29 -17.54 -1.47
CA GLU A 143 14.23 -18.15 -2.27
C GLU A 143 12.97 -18.40 -1.45
N VAL A 144 11.81 -18.17 -2.07
CA VAL A 144 10.49 -18.28 -1.41
C VAL A 144 9.50 -19.04 -2.30
N PRO A 145 8.52 -19.73 -1.71
CA PRO A 145 7.33 -20.18 -2.43
C PRO A 145 6.64 -19.01 -3.12
N VAL A 146 6.25 -19.22 -4.38
CA VAL A 146 5.54 -18.22 -5.19
C VAL A 146 4.20 -18.77 -5.63
N TYR A 147 3.14 -18.00 -5.41
CA TYR A 147 1.85 -18.23 -6.02
C TYR A 147 1.62 -17.21 -7.13
N TRP A 148 1.50 -17.69 -8.37
CA TRP A 148 1.15 -16.87 -9.52
C TRP A 148 -0.35 -16.92 -9.73
N GLU A 149 -1.05 -15.82 -9.49
CA GLU A 149 -2.49 -15.74 -9.72
C GLU A 149 -2.79 -15.57 -11.21
N GLU A 150 -3.84 -16.27 -11.68
CA GLU A 150 -4.40 -16.05 -13.02
C GLU A 150 -5.39 -14.89 -12.97
N PHE A 151 -4.97 -13.72 -13.44
CA PHE A 151 -5.81 -12.54 -13.47
C PHE A 151 -6.57 -12.46 -14.80
N ARG A 152 -7.89 -12.17 -14.75
CA ARG A 152 -8.76 -12.27 -15.94
C ARG A 152 -9.20 -10.94 -16.57
N ASP A 153 -9.12 -9.77 -15.92
CA ASP A 153 -9.40 -8.48 -16.59
C ASP A 153 -8.90 -7.22 -15.84
N TRP A 154 -8.05 -6.39 -16.48
CA TRP A 154 -7.48 -5.16 -15.88
C TRP A 154 -8.49 -4.02 -15.74
N ARG A 155 -9.63 -4.12 -16.44
CA ARG A 155 -10.73 -3.15 -16.32
C ARG A 155 -11.38 -3.17 -14.93
N GLN A 156 -11.12 -4.20 -14.13
CA GLN A 156 -11.76 -4.46 -12.84
C GLN A 156 -10.79 -4.34 -11.65
N TYR A 157 -9.72 -3.55 -11.77
CA TYR A 157 -8.74 -3.36 -10.69
C TYR A 157 -9.39 -3.02 -9.32
N ASP A 158 -10.46 -2.21 -9.34
CA ASP A 158 -11.23 -1.83 -8.14
C ASP A 158 -12.45 -2.74 -7.88
N GLU A 159 -12.84 -3.55 -8.85
CA GLU A 159 -14.07 -4.38 -8.85
C GLU A 159 -13.78 -5.86 -8.54
N TYR A 160 -12.56 -6.18 -8.11
CA TYR A 160 -12.15 -7.55 -7.80
C TYR A 160 -12.79 -8.02 -6.47
N TRP A 161 -14.07 -8.35 -6.53
CA TRP A 161 -14.88 -8.96 -5.48
C TRP A 161 -15.11 -10.43 -5.84
N ARG A 162 -14.05 -11.22 -5.84
CA ARG A 162 -14.12 -12.67 -6.07
C ARG A 162 -13.66 -13.39 -4.81
N ASP A 163 -14.35 -14.47 -4.47
CA ASP A 163 -13.84 -15.40 -3.46
C ASP A 163 -12.46 -15.93 -3.89
N PRO A 164 -11.50 -16.09 -2.97
CA PRO A 164 -10.22 -16.69 -3.28
C PRO A 164 -10.43 -18.10 -3.85
N ASP A 165 -9.66 -18.45 -4.88
CA ASP A 165 -9.74 -19.77 -5.47
C ASP A 165 -9.32 -20.84 -4.45
N GLU A 166 -9.98 -22.01 -4.47
CA GLU A 166 -9.68 -23.13 -3.56
C GLU A 166 -8.18 -23.49 -3.58
N ASP A 167 -7.53 -23.28 -4.72
CA ASP A 167 -6.10 -23.46 -4.93
C ASP A 167 -5.24 -22.55 -4.05
N MET A 168 -5.62 -21.28 -3.85
CA MET A 168 -4.88 -20.34 -3.00
C MET A 168 -5.00 -20.70 -1.53
N VAL A 169 -6.21 -21.09 -1.09
CA VAL A 169 -6.46 -21.54 0.29
C VAL A 169 -5.64 -22.79 0.59
N GLY A 170 -5.67 -23.76 -0.33
CA GLY A 170 -4.87 -24.98 -0.24
C GLY A 170 -3.37 -24.71 -0.22
N TRP A 171 -2.89 -23.81 -1.08
CA TRP A 171 -1.48 -23.41 -1.13
C TRP A 171 -1.03 -22.71 0.16
N LEU A 172 -1.82 -21.78 0.70
CA LEU A 172 -1.52 -21.07 1.95
C LEU A 172 -1.44 -22.03 3.15
N SER A 173 -2.35 -23.01 3.20
CA SER A 173 -2.42 -23.99 4.29
C SER A 173 -1.18 -24.89 4.37
N GLN A 174 -0.41 -25.00 3.29
CA GLN A 174 0.83 -25.79 3.23
C GLN A 174 2.06 -25.01 3.72
N GLN A 175 1.94 -23.70 3.92
CA GLN A 175 3.09 -22.85 4.29
C GLN A 175 3.36 -22.88 5.80
N ALA A 176 4.64 -22.84 6.18
CA ALA A 176 5.05 -22.83 7.58
C ALA A 176 4.85 -21.45 8.23
N THR A 177 4.33 -21.42 9.47
CA THR A 177 4.18 -20.18 10.26
C THR A 177 5.35 -20.03 11.26
N PRO A 178 5.73 -18.80 11.66
CA PRO A 178 5.18 -17.50 11.25
C PRO A 178 5.60 -17.10 9.82
N LEU A 179 4.61 -16.80 8.98
CA LEU A 179 4.77 -16.53 7.55
C LEU A 179 4.61 -15.03 7.23
N GLY A 180 5.59 -14.42 6.57
CA GLY A 180 5.46 -13.10 5.97
C GLY A 180 5.18 -13.20 4.49
N ILE A 181 4.07 -12.63 4.02
CA ILE A 181 3.67 -12.65 2.61
C ILE A 181 3.81 -11.25 2.03
N PHE A 182 4.55 -11.14 0.93
CA PHE A 182 4.54 -9.94 0.11
C PHE A 182 3.69 -10.19 -1.14
N THR A 183 2.69 -9.35 -1.36
CA THR A 183 1.86 -9.40 -2.56
C THR A 183 2.25 -8.30 -3.55
N ALA A 184 2.27 -8.64 -4.84
CA ALA A 184 2.74 -7.74 -5.88
C ALA A 184 1.88 -6.49 -6.03
N HIS A 185 0.60 -6.49 -5.61
CA HIS A 185 -0.27 -5.31 -5.60
C HIS A 185 -1.47 -5.48 -4.66
N ASP A 186 -2.10 -4.37 -4.26
CA ASP A 186 -3.08 -4.35 -3.16
C ASP A 186 -4.28 -5.29 -3.35
N PRO A 187 -4.92 -5.38 -4.55
CA PRO A 187 -5.97 -6.37 -4.80
C PRO A 187 -5.58 -7.82 -4.48
N THR A 188 -4.38 -8.26 -4.89
CA THR A 188 -3.84 -9.58 -4.49
C THR A 188 -3.70 -9.69 -2.97
N GLY A 189 -3.23 -8.62 -2.32
CA GLY A 189 -3.12 -8.55 -0.86
C GLY A 189 -4.46 -8.82 -0.16
N ARG A 190 -5.53 -8.23 -0.68
CA ARG A 190 -6.89 -8.48 -0.20
C ARG A 190 -7.31 -9.94 -0.37
N HIS A 191 -7.10 -10.56 -1.53
CA HIS A 191 -7.44 -11.98 -1.74
C HIS A 191 -6.66 -12.90 -0.82
N VAL A 192 -5.37 -12.63 -0.60
CA VAL A 192 -4.55 -13.41 0.34
C VAL A 192 -5.11 -13.33 1.76
N LEU A 193 -5.61 -12.17 2.20
CA LEU A 193 -6.25 -12.03 3.51
C LEU A 193 -7.55 -12.82 3.61
N GLU A 194 -8.39 -12.80 2.56
CA GLU A 194 -9.62 -13.58 2.51
C GLU A 194 -9.32 -15.09 2.50
N ALA A 195 -8.32 -15.53 1.73
CA ALA A 195 -7.88 -16.92 1.67
C ALA A 195 -7.28 -17.39 3.01
N ALA A 196 -6.50 -16.53 3.67
CA ALA A 196 -5.97 -16.81 5.01
C ALA A 196 -7.10 -16.99 6.03
N ALA A 197 -8.15 -16.16 5.97
CA ALA A 197 -9.32 -16.30 6.83
C ALA A 197 -10.05 -17.63 6.59
N GLN A 198 -10.24 -18.04 5.32
CA GLN A 198 -10.85 -19.33 4.96
C GLN A 198 -9.99 -20.52 5.41
N ALA A 199 -8.67 -20.39 5.37
CA ALA A 199 -7.72 -21.40 5.86
C ALA A 199 -7.62 -21.43 7.41
N GLY A 200 -8.30 -20.53 8.13
CA GLY A 200 -8.20 -20.42 9.59
C GLY A 200 -6.83 -19.89 10.07
N LEU A 201 -6.10 -19.17 9.20
CA LEU A 201 -4.78 -18.64 9.49
C LEU A 201 -4.90 -17.23 10.10
N GLU A 202 -4.20 -17.05 11.22
CA GLU A 202 -4.35 -15.87 12.08
C GLU A 202 -3.52 -14.70 11.55
N VAL A 203 -4.16 -13.68 10.98
CA VAL A 203 -3.50 -12.43 10.59
C VAL A 203 -3.64 -11.39 11.71
N PRO A 204 -2.57 -10.67 12.12
CA PRO A 204 -1.19 -10.70 11.60
C PRO A 204 -0.25 -11.69 12.32
N PHE A 205 -0.69 -12.39 13.35
CA PHE A 205 0.22 -13.05 14.30
C PHE A 205 0.87 -14.34 13.77
N ALA A 206 0.11 -15.18 13.07
CA ALA A 206 0.62 -16.36 12.38
C ALA A 206 1.10 -16.01 10.97
N ILE A 207 0.39 -15.11 10.29
CA ILE A 207 0.70 -14.65 8.93
C ILE A 207 0.64 -13.14 8.86
N GLY A 208 1.67 -12.50 8.33
CA GLY A 208 1.67 -11.09 7.97
C GLY A 208 1.51 -10.92 6.47
N VAL A 209 0.76 -9.92 6.04
CA VAL A 209 0.60 -9.58 4.63
C VAL A 209 0.95 -8.12 4.42
N ILE A 210 1.86 -7.85 3.50
CA ILE A 210 2.16 -6.51 3.00
C ILE A 210 2.04 -6.49 1.48
N SER A 211 1.61 -5.36 0.94
CA SER A 211 1.47 -5.15 -0.49
C SER A 211 2.17 -3.87 -0.95
N ALA A 212 1.89 -3.43 -2.18
CA ALA A 212 2.42 -2.21 -2.74
C ALA A 212 1.36 -1.52 -3.62
N ASN A 213 1.37 -0.18 -3.56
CA ASN A 213 0.54 0.83 -4.24
C ASN A 213 -0.13 1.79 -3.25
N ASP A 214 -0.47 1.31 -2.04
CA ASP A 214 -1.24 2.02 -1.01
C ASP A 214 -2.56 2.58 -1.55
N ASP A 215 -3.29 1.76 -2.31
CA ASP A 215 -4.64 2.10 -2.74
C ASP A 215 -5.57 2.13 -1.52
N GLU A 216 -5.96 3.33 -1.10
CA GLU A 216 -6.76 3.57 0.10
C GLU A 216 -8.07 2.76 0.09
N THR A 217 -8.73 2.66 -1.07
CA THR A 217 -10.01 1.96 -1.17
C THR A 217 -9.83 0.46 -0.93
N VAL A 218 -8.79 -0.14 -1.53
CA VAL A 218 -8.49 -1.56 -1.34
C VAL A 218 -7.99 -1.81 0.08
N CYS A 219 -7.05 -1.00 0.55
CA CYS A 219 -6.35 -1.24 1.81
C CYS A 219 -7.24 -1.08 3.05
N GLU A 220 -8.07 -0.03 3.08
CA GLU A 220 -8.95 0.26 4.23
C GLU A 220 -10.18 -0.67 4.28
N MET A 221 -10.61 -1.20 3.12
CA MET A 221 -11.74 -2.13 3.04
C MET A 221 -11.36 -3.59 3.29
N ALA A 222 -10.07 -3.94 3.22
CA ALA A 222 -9.58 -5.28 3.57
C ALA A 222 -9.78 -5.59 5.08
N ARG A 223 -9.89 -6.87 5.43
CA ARG A 223 -10.04 -7.32 6.82
C ARG A 223 -9.03 -8.43 7.15
N PRO A 224 -8.07 -8.18 8.07
CA PRO A 224 -7.71 -6.86 8.64
C PRO A 224 -7.26 -5.86 7.57
N ALA A 225 -7.21 -4.57 7.89
CA ALA A 225 -6.77 -3.53 6.94
C ALA A 225 -5.34 -3.83 6.42
N LEU A 226 -5.14 -3.67 5.11
CA LEU A 226 -3.94 -4.13 4.40
C LEU A 226 -2.81 -3.10 4.49
N SER A 227 -1.65 -3.58 4.95
CA SER A 227 -0.41 -2.81 4.95
C SER A 227 0.13 -2.73 3.53
N SER A 228 0.60 -1.57 3.11
CA SER A 228 1.08 -1.39 1.74
C SER A 228 2.21 -0.37 1.66
N ILE A 229 3.08 -0.54 0.66
CA ILE A 229 4.14 0.41 0.32
C ILE A 229 3.54 1.52 -0.55
N ARG A 230 3.69 2.76 -0.11
CA ARG A 230 3.18 3.93 -0.83
C ARG A 230 4.09 4.28 -2.01
N LEU A 231 3.48 4.52 -3.17
CA LEU A 231 4.20 4.94 -4.36
C LEU A 231 4.25 6.46 -4.51
N PRO A 232 5.35 7.00 -5.06
CA PRO A 232 5.59 8.44 -5.14
C PRO A 232 4.92 9.06 -6.38
N TRP A 233 3.61 8.87 -6.58
CA TRP A 233 2.89 9.30 -7.80
C TRP A 233 3.09 10.78 -8.19
N ARG A 234 3.21 11.68 -7.19
CA ARG A 234 3.51 13.09 -7.44
C ARG A 234 4.93 13.30 -8.00
N ARG A 235 5.92 12.52 -7.55
CA ARG A 235 7.26 12.56 -8.14
C ARG A 235 7.25 11.94 -9.54
N LEU A 236 6.58 10.81 -9.74
CA LEU A 236 6.44 10.22 -11.08
C LEU A 236 5.86 11.24 -12.08
N ALA A 237 4.81 11.97 -11.69
CA ALA A 237 4.26 13.05 -12.51
C ALA A 237 5.26 14.18 -12.79
N ALA A 238 6.06 14.58 -11.81
CA ALA A 238 7.10 15.60 -11.99
C ALA A 238 8.21 15.13 -12.94
N GLU A 239 8.67 13.88 -12.81
CA GLU A 239 9.66 13.28 -13.72
C GLU A 239 9.11 13.17 -15.14
N VAL A 240 7.83 12.83 -15.32
CA VAL A 240 7.17 12.82 -16.64
C VAL A 240 7.24 14.21 -17.30
N VAL A 241 6.93 15.28 -16.55
CA VAL A 241 6.99 16.65 -17.08
C VAL A 241 8.43 17.03 -17.44
N GLN A 242 9.40 16.80 -16.55
CA GLN A 242 10.81 17.09 -16.81
C GLN A 242 11.36 16.33 -18.02
N LEU A 243 10.97 15.07 -18.18
CA LEU A 243 11.35 14.24 -19.31
C LEU A 243 10.81 14.81 -20.63
N ILE A 244 9.53 15.20 -20.64
CA ILE A 244 8.89 15.81 -21.82
C ILE A 244 9.54 17.16 -22.17
N GLU A 245 9.83 18.00 -21.16
CA GLU A 245 10.53 19.27 -21.34
C GLU A 245 11.90 19.08 -22.00
N ALA A 246 12.71 18.13 -21.49
CA ALA A 246 14.03 17.81 -22.04
C ALA A 246 13.93 17.34 -23.50
N ILE A 247 12.98 16.46 -23.81
CA ILE A 247 12.75 15.99 -25.20
C ILE A 247 12.41 17.18 -26.12
N TRP A 248 11.54 18.08 -25.68
CA TRP A 248 11.17 19.24 -26.48
C TRP A 248 12.28 20.28 -26.61
N ALA A 249 13.22 20.32 -25.67
CA ALA A 249 14.45 21.12 -25.78
C ALA A 249 15.47 20.52 -26.76
N GLY A 250 15.20 19.33 -27.31
CA GLY A 250 16.11 18.61 -28.22
C GLY A 250 17.21 17.84 -27.48
N GLU A 251 17.03 17.60 -26.18
CA GLU A 251 17.93 16.77 -25.38
C GLU A 251 17.63 15.28 -25.59
N ASN A 252 18.57 14.42 -25.17
CA ASN A 252 18.39 12.97 -25.18
C ASN A 252 18.40 12.47 -23.72
N PRO A 253 17.29 12.61 -22.98
CA PRO A 253 17.26 12.28 -21.57
C PRO A 253 17.41 10.76 -21.34
N SER A 254 17.97 10.41 -20.18
CA SER A 254 18.09 9.01 -19.78
C SER A 254 16.70 8.39 -19.53
N SER A 255 16.52 7.15 -19.94
CA SER A 255 15.30 6.37 -19.75
C SER A 255 15.68 4.88 -19.60
N PRO A 256 15.09 4.13 -18.64
CA PRO A 256 14.03 4.54 -17.73
C PRO A 256 14.50 5.50 -16.62
N VAL A 257 13.60 6.38 -16.18
CA VAL A 257 13.74 7.17 -14.94
C VAL A 257 13.09 6.38 -13.81
N LEU A 258 13.89 5.93 -12.84
CA LEU A 258 13.42 5.16 -11.69
C LEU A 258 13.38 6.02 -10.42
N VAL A 259 12.20 6.11 -9.80
CA VAL A 259 11.98 6.85 -8.55
C VAL A 259 11.90 5.89 -7.38
N GLN A 260 12.53 6.22 -6.25
CA GLN A 260 12.45 5.40 -5.04
C GLN A 260 11.03 5.40 -4.44
N PRO A 261 10.54 4.24 -3.91
CA PRO A 261 9.27 4.18 -3.21
C PRO A 261 9.26 5.07 -1.95
N LEU A 262 8.07 5.34 -1.42
CA LEU A 262 7.89 6.06 -0.17
C LEU A 262 7.83 5.08 1.02
N GLU A 263 7.23 5.50 2.12
CA GLU A 263 7.10 4.70 3.33
C GLU A 263 6.13 3.50 3.20
N ILE A 264 6.30 2.56 4.11
CA ILE A 264 5.29 1.54 4.40
C ILE A 264 4.20 2.16 5.25
N VAL A 265 2.96 2.03 4.79
CA VAL A 265 1.76 2.33 5.55
C VAL A 265 1.34 1.05 6.26
N ALA A 266 1.87 0.85 7.47
CA ALA A 266 1.59 -0.33 8.26
C ALA A 266 0.15 -0.31 8.80
N ARG A 267 -0.61 -1.37 8.52
CA ARG A 267 -1.99 -1.59 8.98
C ARG A 267 -2.13 -2.98 9.61
N GLY A 268 -3.35 -3.35 9.99
CA GLY A 268 -3.64 -4.57 10.76
C GLY A 268 -3.14 -5.88 10.15
N SER A 269 -2.83 -5.93 8.84
CA SER A 269 -2.27 -7.12 8.20
C SER A 269 -0.79 -7.39 8.49
N SER A 270 -0.02 -6.41 8.98
CA SER A 270 1.41 -6.60 9.31
C SER A 270 1.96 -5.63 10.37
N SER A 271 1.09 -4.91 11.08
CA SER A 271 1.47 -3.92 12.09
C SER A 271 1.91 -4.51 13.43
N TYR A 272 1.91 -5.83 13.58
CA TYR A 272 2.30 -6.52 14.82
C TYR A 272 3.52 -7.38 14.59
N GLU A 273 4.18 -7.74 15.69
CA GLU A 273 5.20 -8.78 15.66
C GLU A 273 4.56 -10.15 15.39
N ALA A 274 5.26 -10.97 14.62
CA ALA A 274 4.95 -12.36 14.42
C ALA A 274 5.09 -13.13 15.74
N VAL A 275 4.17 -14.05 16.00
CA VAL A 275 4.13 -14.80 17.26
C VAL A 275 4.09 -16.29 16.97
N SER A 276 5.08 -17.03 17.48
CA SER A 276 5.14 -18.49 17.30
C SER A 276 4.34 -19.27 18.34
N ASP A 277 4.17 -18.74 19.56
CA ASP A 277 3.42 -19.42 20.65
C ASP A 277 1.91 -19.34 20.38
N PRO A 278 1.19 -20.47 20.20
CA PRO A 278 -0.25 -20.44 19.88
C PRO A 278 -1.12 -19.79 20.94
N VAL A 279 -0.75 -19.91 22.23
CA VAL A 279 -1.50 -19.27 23.33
C VAL A 279 -1.32 -17.76 23.26
N VAL A 280 -0.11 -17.28 22.94
CA VAL A 280 0.14 -15.84 22.79
C VAL A 280 -0.55 -15.31 21.54
N ARG A 281 -0.59 -16.08 20.43
CA ARG A 281 -1.36 -15.68 19.23
C ARG A 281 -2.84 -15.51 19.53
N GLN A 282 -3.46 -16.53 20.13
CA GLN A 282 -4.88 -16.49 20.52
C GLN A 282 -5.15 -15.33 21.49
N ALA A 283 -4.24 -15.10 22.44
CA ALA A 283 -4.32 -13.97 23.35
C ALA A 283 -4.34 -12.63 22.60
N MET A 284 -3.39 -12.45 21.67
CA MET A 284 -3.24 -11.23 20.90
C MET A 284 -4.44 -10.98 19.96
N GLN A 285 -5.00 -12.02 19.34
CA GLN A 285 -6.24 -11.88 18.57
C GLN A 285 -7.40 -11.37 19.41
N LEU A 286 -7.61 -11.98 20.59
CA LEU A 286 -8.65 -11.53 21.52
C LEU A 286 -8.40 -10.09 21.96
N LEU A 287 -7.14 -9.72 22.18
CA LEU A 287 -6.77 -8.37 22.54
C LEU A 287 -7.12 -7.36 21.44
N VAL A 288 -6.67 -7.59 20.21
CA VAL A 288 -6.93 -6.66 19.10
C VAL A 288 -8.43 -6.51 18.83
N ALA A 289 -9.18 -7.62 18.88
CA ALA A 289 -10.62 -7.60 18.66
C ALA A 289 -11.40 -6.92 19.82
N HIS A 290 -10.94 -7.07 21.07
CA HIS A 290 -11.73 -6.74 22.26
C HIS A 290 -10.97 -5.92 23.32
N VAL A 291 -9.96 -5.14 22.94
CA VAL A 291 -9.11 -4.37 23.88
C VAL A 291 -9.91 -3.50 24.85
N SER A 292 -11.03 -2.94 24.40
CA SER A 292 -11.87 -2.06 25.21
C SER A 292 -12.62 -2.79 26.32
N THR A 293 -12.85 -4.10 26.19
CA THR A 293 -13.63 -4.91 27.15
C THR A 293 -12.76 -5.80 28.04
N ILE A 294 -11.44 -5.86 27.80
CA ILE A 294 -10.50 -6.59 28.66
C ILE A 294 -10.20 -5.76 29.90
N LEU A 295 -10.79 -6.11 31.05
CA LEU A 295 -10.64 -5.31 32.27
C LEU A 295 -9.40 -5.66 33.08
N SER A 296 -8.91 -6.91 32.98
CA SER A 296 -7.74 -7.38 33.72
C SER A 296 -6.98 -8.50 32.98
N VAL A 297 -5.72 -8.70 33.36
CA VAL A 297 -4.90 -9.84 32.88
C VAL A 297 -5.50 -11.18 33.32
N GLU A 298 -6.13 -11.25 34.50
CA GLU A 298 -6.76 -12.47 35.01
C GLU A 298 -7.95 -12.89 34.15
N GLU A 299 -8.84 -11.95 33.83
CA GLU A 299 -9.99 -12.19 32.97
C GLU A 299 -9.54 -12.58 31.55
N TRP A 300 -8.51 -11.92 31.02
CA TRP A 300 -7.94 -12.25 29.72
C TRP A 300 -7.36 -13.66 29.69
N ALA A 301 -6.56 -14.04 30.69
CA ALA A 301 -5.99 -15.37 30.82
C ALA A 301 -7.07 -16.46 30.93
N SER A 302 -8.11 -16.20 31.73
CA SER A 302 -9.26 -17.10 31.88
C SER A 302 -10.00 -17.33 30.56
N LYS A 303 -10.23 -16.28 29.75
CA LYS A 303 -10.85 -16.39 28.41
C LYS A 303 -10.06 -17.26 27.43
N ILE A 304 -8.74 -17.34 27.60
CA ILE A 304 -7.84 -18.18 26.77
C ILE A 304 -7.70 -19.60 27.37
N GLY A 305 -8.20 -19.84 28.58
CA GLY A 305 -8.11 -21.14 29.25
C GLY A 305 -6.74 -21.40 29.91
N VAL A 306 -6.01 -20.36 30.30
CA VAL A 306 -4.71 -20.48 31.00
C VAL A 306 -4.69 -19.66 32.29
N SER A 307 -3.80 -20.01 33.22
CA SER A 307 -3.60 -19.18 34.41
C SER A 307 -2.82 -17.91 34.07
N ARG A 308 -3.02 -16.85 34.86
CA ARG A 308 -2.30 -15.57 34.73
C ARG A 308 -0.77 -15.71 34.75
N ARG A 309 -0.23 -16.65 35.52
CA ARG A 309 1.22 -16.92 35.56
C ARG A 309 1.71 -17.55 34.25
N VAL A 310 0.89 -18.36 33.58
CA VAL A 310 1.24 -19.05 32.33
C VAL A 310 1.25 -18.06 31.16
N LEU A 311 0.11 -17.42 30.85
CA LEU A 311 0.03 -15.97 30.92
C LEU A 311 1.29 -15.12 30.63
N GLU A 312 1.70 -14.47 31.71
CA GLU A 312 2.86 -13.60 31.84
C GLU A 312 4.15 -14.28 31.37
N ARG A 313 4.38 -15.54 31.72
CA ARG A 313 5.59 -16.26 31.31
C ARG A 313 5.68 -16.41 29.79
N ARG A 314 4.59 -16.84 29.12
CA ARG A 314 4.58 -17.04 27.67
C ARG A 314 4.74 -15.72 26.92
N PHE A 315 4.09 -14.65 27.39
CA PHE A 315 4.26 -13.29 26.86
C PHE A 315 5.71 -12.80 26.96
N GLN A 316 6.34 -12.99 28.12
CA GLN A 316 7.74 -12.61 28.31
C GLN A 316 8.68 -13.38 27.38
N THR A 317 8.46 -14.69 27.20
CA THR A 317 9.26 -15.52 26.29
C THR A 317 9.05 -15.17 24.82
N ALA A 318 7.80 -14.93 24.41
CA ALA A 318 7.46 -14.75 23.00
C ALA A 318 7.66 -13.31 22.49
N LEU A 319 7.39 -12.30 23.32
CA LEU A 319 7.32 -10.89 22.91
C LEU A 319 8.19 -9.96 23.77
N GLY A 320 8.88 -10.50 24.78
CA GLY A 320 9.75 -9.70 25.67
C GLY A 320 9.01 -8.72 26.59
N ARG A 321 7.66 -8.73 26.61
CA ARG A 321 6.82 -7.79 27.37
C ARG A 321 5.71 -8.50 28.11
N SER A 322 5.19 -7.86 29.18
CA SER A 322 4.10 -8.42 29.98
C SER A 322 2.72 -8.26 29.30
N PRO A 323 1.74 -9.11 29.65
CA PRO A 323 0.36 -8.97 29.17
C PRO A 323 -0.24 -7.59 29.48
N LEU A 324 0.01 -7.05 30.68
CA LEU A 324 -0.51 -5.73 31.05
C LEU A 324 0.10 -4.62 30.20
N ALA A 325 1.41 -4.67 29.93
CA ALA A 325 2.08 -3.70 29.06
C ALA A 325 1.50 -3.76 27.64
N MET A 326 1.20 -4.96 27.14
CA MET A 326 0.56 -5.13 25.85
C MET A 326 -0.85 -4.53 25.80
N ILE A 327 -1.69 -4.78 26.81
CA ILE A 327 -3.03 -4.16 26.88
C ILE A 327 -2.90 -2.63 26.79
N GLN A 328 -2.01 -2.03 27.59
CA GLN A 328 -1.85 -0.59 27.58
C GLN A 328 -1.35 -0.07 26.22
N HIS A 329 -0.40 -0.77 25.60
CA HIS A 329 0.07 -0.43 24.26
C HIS A 329 -1.09 -0.39 23.26
N GLU A 330 -1.90 -1.44 23.17
CA GLU A 330 -3.03 -1.52 22.24
C GLU A 330 -4.09 -0.44 22.49
N ARG A 331 -4.34 -0.10 23.76
CA ARG A 331 -5.25 1.00 24.11
C ARG A 331 -4.74 2.35 23.63
N ILE A 332 -3.43 2.60 23.73
CA ILE A 332 -2.82 3.84 23.26
C ILE A 332 -2.82 3.91 21.73
N GLU A 333 -2.49 2.83 21.03
CA GLU A 333 -2.53 2.79 19.57
C GLU A 333 -3.95 3.02 19.03
N ARG A 334 -4.96 2.40 19.65
CA ARG A 334 -6.36 2.68 19.33
C ARG A 334 -6.76 4.13 19.61
N ALA A 335 -6.27 4.71 20.71
CA ALA A 335 -6.51 6.11 21.03
C ALA A 335 -5.86 7.05 20.00
N LYS A 336 -4.62 6.78 19.57
CA LYS A 336 -3.94 7.54 18.50
C LYS A 336 -4.77 7.55 17.23
N ASN A 337 -5.25 6.38 16.79
CA ASN A 337 -6.09 6.28 15.59
C ASN A 337 -7.36 7.13 15.73
N LEU A 338 -8.14 6.94 16.81
CA LEU A 338 -9.37 7.70 17.01
C LEU A 338 -9.13 9.22 17.13
N LEU A 339 -7.99 9.65 17.65
CA LEU A 339 -7.63 11.06 17.74
C LEU A 339 -7.38 11.69 16.36
N THR A 340 -6.86 10.92 15.40
CA THR A 340 -6.51 11.40 14.06
C THR A 340 -7.60 11.20 13.02
N THR A 341 -8.45 10.17 13.16
CA THR A 341 -9.47 9.81 12.17
C THR A 341 -10.88 10.27 12.52
N THR A 342 -11.11 10.78 13.74
CA THR A 342 -12.45 11.18 14.20
C THR A 342 -12.43 12.52 14.93
N ASP A 343 -13.62 13.12 15.07
CA ASP A 343 -13.89 14.30 15.90
C ASP A 343 -14.41 13.97 17.31
N LEU A 344 -14.32 12.71 17.75
CA LEU A 344 -14.80 12.28 19.07
C LEU A 344 -14.14 13.08 20.22
N SER A 345 -14.85 13.28 21.33
CA SER A 345 -14.23 13.91 22.51
C SER A 345 -13.18 12.98 23.14
N VAL A 346 -12.19 13.53 23.85
CA VAL A 346 -11.17 12.70 24.52
C VAL A 346 -11.79 11.75 25.56
N ALA A 347 -12.88 12.18 26.21
CA ALA A 347 -13.64 11.32 27.11
C ALA A 347 -14.28 10.11 26.40
N MET A 348 -14.90 10.31 25.24
CA MET A 348 -15.44 9.21 24.43
C MET A 348 -14.34 8.28 23.91
N ILE A 349 -13.17 8.83 23.59
CA ILE A 349 -12.01 8.03 23.17
C ILE A 349 -11.49 7.17 24.32
N ALA A 350 -11.40 7.71 25.53
CA ALA A 350 -11.00 6.97 26.72
C ALA A 350 -11.90 5.74 26.93
N GLU A 351 -13.22 5.93 26.90
CA GLU A 351 -14.20 4.84 27.02
C GLU A 351 -14.04 3.80 25.90
N ARG A 352 -13.97 4.24 24.64
CA ARG A 352 -13.82 3.34 23.46
C ARG A 352 -12.49 2.60 23.41
N CYS A 353 -11.49 3.05 24.15
CA CYS A 353 -10.22 2.36 24.31
C CYS A 353 -10.17 1.52 25.60
N GLY A 354 -11.21 1.50 26.43
CA GLY A 354 -11.23 0.73 27.68
C GLY A 354 -10.47 1.38 28.84
N PHE A 355 -10.25 2.69 28.80
CA PHE A 355 -9.80 3.45 29.98
C PHE A 355 -11.00 3.78 30.87
N GLN A 356 -10.83 3.65 32.19
CA GLN A 356 -11.89 3.96 33.15
C GLN A 356 -12.19 5.46 33.27
N SER A 357 -11.27 6.33 32.83
CA SER A 357 -11.47 7.78 32.86
C SER A 357 -10.58 8.51 31.84
N ASN A 358 -10.95 9.76 31.55
CA ASN A 358 -10.19 10.67 30.69
C ASN A 358 -8.79 10.96 31.27
N GLU A 359 -8.69 11.11 32.59
CA GLU A 359 -7.44 11.36 33.31
C GLU A 359 -6.48 10.19 33.13
N ARG A 360 -6.97 8.95 33.24
CA ARG A 360 -6.15 7.74 33.04
C ARG A 360 -5.63 7.64 31.61
N LEU A 361 -6.47 7.89 30.61
CA LEU A 361 -6.02 7.97 29.22
C LEU A 361 -4.92 9.05 29.09
N THR A 362 -5.15 10.25 29.61
CA THR A 362 -4.21 11.37 29.48
C THR A 362 -2.84 11.07 30.08
N VAL A 363 -2.79 10.44 31.26
CA VAL A 363 -1.54 10.03 31.91
C VAL A 363 -0.81 8.97 31.09
N ASN A 364 -1.47 7.85 30.75
CA ASN A 364 -0.84 6.74 30.02
C ASN A 364 -0.41 7.17 28.61
N PHE A 365 -1.21 8.01 27.95
CA PHE A 365 -0.90 8.55 26.63
C PHE A 365 0.31 9.47 26.68
N ARG A 366 0.40 10.35 27.69
CA ARG A 366 1.57 11.23 27.85
C ARG A 366 2.83 10.42 28.17
N GLU A 367 2.74 9.39 29.00
CA GLU A 367 3.87 8.49 29.29
C GLU A 367 4.34 7.75 28.04
N SER A 368 3.42 7.29 27.19
CA SER A 368 3.75 6.51 25.99
C SER A 368 4.13 7.35 24.77
N VAL A 369 3.58 8.56 24.62
CA VAL A 369 3.67 9.39 23.39
C VAL A 369 4.44 10.69 23.64
N GLY A 370 4.65 11.08 24.89
CA GLY A 370 5.35 12.31 25.28
C GLY A 370 4.48 13.57 25.30
N VAL A 371 3.31 13.55 24.65
CA VAL A 371 2.37 14.68 24.59
C VAL A 371 0.95 14.26 25.00
N PRO A 372 0.10 15.17 25.52
CA PRO A 372 -1.30 14.86 25.83
C PRO A 372 -2.15 14.57 24.57
N PRO A 373 -3.26 13.81 24.68
CA PRO A 373 -4.14 13.46 23.56
C PRO A 373 -4.61 14.65 22.70
N ALA A 374 -5.02 15.75 23.33
CA ALA A 374 -5.51 16.93 22.63
C ALA A 374 -4.41 17.64 21.80
N ALA A 375 -3.17 17.66 22.31
CA ALA A 375 -2.03 18.19 21.58
C ALA A 375 -1.69 17.30 20.39
N TYR A 376 -1.65 15.98 20.61
CA TYR A 376 -1.42 14.99 19.55
C TYR A 376 -2.42 15.17 18.38
N ARG A 377 -3.72 15.26 18.67
CA ARG A 377 -4.75 15.51 17.65
C ARG A 377 -4.47 16.76 16.82
N ARG A 378 -4.19 17.88 17.48
CA ARG A 378 -3.96 19.17 16.81
C ARG A 378 -2.75 19.09 15.88
N ASP A 379 -1.66 18.51 16.36
CA ASP A 379 -0.40 18.45 15.62
C ASP A 379 -0.50 17.48 14.43
N SER A 380 -1.25 16.38 14.57
CA SER A 380 -1.53 15.48 13.45
C SER A 380 -2.36 16.14 12.36
N ARG A 381 -3.38 16.94 12.71
CA ARG A 381 -4.22 17.63 11.71
C ARG A 381 -3.42 18.67 10.91
N LEU A 382 -2.51 19.38 11.56
CA LEU A 382 -1.61 20.34 10.91
C LEU A 382 -0.62 19.69 9.93
N LYS A 383 -0.31 18.40 10.09
CA LYS A 383 0.54 17.64 9.16
C LYS A 383 -0.24 17.02 8.00
N SER A 384 -1.55 16.88 8.14
CA SER A 384 -2.46 16.38 7.10
C SER A 384 -3.04 17.50 6.24
N THR A 385 -2.78 18.77 6.57
CA THR A 385 -3.05 19.94 5.74
C THR A 385 -1.75 20.37 5.06
#